data_AF-A0A7I7LGG1-F1
#
_entry.id   AF-A0A7I7LGG1-F1
#
_cell.length_a   1.000
_cell.length_b   1.000
_cell.length_c   1.000
_cell.angle_alpha   90.00
_cell.angle_beta   90.00
_cell.angle_gamma   90.00
#
_symmetry.space_group_name_H-M   'P 1'
#
loop_
_entity.id
_entity.type
_entity.pdbx_description
1 polymer ?
#
loop_
_entity_poly.entity_id
_entity_poly.type
_entity_poly.pdbx_seq_one_letter_code
_entity_poly.pdbx_strand_id
1 'polypeptide(L)'
;METERLLRAAADFLSTRPNATLDEIGAAAGVSHSTLYRHFDGRTALLEALDHAAIEQMRGALKTSHWQEYSPTDPLRILVAACEPVAGYLTLRYVQGQSFETRKSVAEWRGINSEIEEIFLRGQRAGEFRTDVTAGWLTEAFFSLVSGAGWSVQHGRVARREFTHMITALLLDGVRAPAQGNPPPPLVGFVGREAELAELKELILNSRLVTLTGIGGIGKSTLSVWAARECVGEFRDGVWLIELGDLSNGELLVAAAAAALGIRDQTARPLLEVMVETLADREALLVLDNCEHIIDAAVPFIQTLLARCPRLKILATSREFFDIDTEVVLPVPPLSVPDTSHLPGLQDLARCDAVALFVKHARASQRSFKLTERNAAAVAHICAQLDGLPLAIELAAPLLRTMAVEQIAARVSDRAGLLTHGKRGAPARQRTLNWCISWSYERCTPAEQQLWARLSVFAVALSQTPFNGSARQRCPTMSYSRRCVPSRTNRSSSAPRPKTCCVFGSWQRCVNLDTPSSACKSKPSCTAATLIGTASSPRKPARNGLANINSTGFTACDGRCPTCKKRCRLR
;
A
#
# COMPACT_ATOMS: atom_id res chain seq x y z
N MET A 1 27.80 -42.33 -36.87
CA MET A 1 27.30 -41.23 -36.02
C MET A 1 26.28 -40.48 -36.86
N GLU A 2 25.12 -40.15 -36.30
CA GLU A 2 24.07 -39.42 -37.02
C GLU A 2 24.53 -37.98 -37.28
N THR A 3 24.36 -37.47 -38.50
CA THR A 3 24.94 -36.19 -38.95
C THR A 3 24.52 -35.01 -38.06
N GLU A 4 23.29 -35.05 -37.51
CA GLU A 4 22.79 -34.07 -36.55
C GLU A 4 23.65 -33.99 -35.27
N ARG A 5 24.13 -35.12 -34.73
CA ARG A 5 24.98 -35.14 -33.54
C ARG A 5 26.37 -34.56 -33.81
N LEU A 6 26.91 -34.83 -35.00
CA LEU A 6 28.16 -34.25 -35.48
C LEU A 6 28.05 -32.73 -35.63
N LEU A 7 26.96 -32.25 -36.24
CA LEU A 7 26.67 -30.82 -36.35
C LEU A 7 26.47 -30.16 -34.99
N ARG A 8 25.72 -30.77 -34.05
CA ARG A 8 25.55 -30.23 -32.69
C ARG A 8 26.88 -30.10 -31.95
N ALA A 9 27.72 -31.14 -31.97
CA ALA A 9 29.04 -31.09 -31.34
C ALA A 9 29.97 -30.04 -31.98
N ALA A 10 29.92 -29.88 -33.31
CA ALA A 10 30.65 -28.83 -34.01
C ALA A 10 30.15 -27.42 -33.66
N ALA A 11 28.82 -27.22 -33.55
CA ALA A 11 28.21 -25.95 -33.14
C ALA A 11 28.64 -25.56 -31.72
N ASP A 12 28.50 -26.48 -30.76
CA ASP A 12 28.89 -26.28 -29.37
C ASP A 12 30.38 -25.90 -29.28
N PHE A 13 31.26 -26.64 -29.96
CA PHE A 13 32.70 -26.34 -29.95
C PHE A 13 33.03 -24.97 -30.59
N LEU A 14 32.50 -24.70 -31.78
CA LEU A 14 32.72 -23.44 -32.50
C LEU A 14 32.18 -22.23 -31.75
N SER A 15 31.11 -22.36 -30.96
CA SER A 15 30.58 -21.27 -30.12
C SER A 15 31.61 -20.74 -29.11
N THR A 16 32.57 -21.59 -28.70
CA THR A 16 33.66 -21.26 -27.76
C THR A 16 34.98 -20.95 -28.47
N ARG A 17 35.21 -21.59 -29.62
CA ARG A 17 36.42 -21.44 -30.45
C ARG A 17 36.02 -21.13 -31.90
N PRO A 18 35.54 -19.91 -32.19
CA PRO A 18 35.03 -19.55 -33.52
C PRO A 18 36.07 -19.71 -34.63
N ASN A 19 37.36 -19.69 -34.31
CA ASN A 19 38.44 -19.79 -35.29
C ASN A 19 39.09 -21.19 -35.40
N ALA A 20 38.52 -22.22 -34.76
CA ALA A 20 39.10 -23.56 -34.73
C ALA A 20 39.30 -24.23 -36.11
N THR A 21 40.33 -25.07 -36.23
CA THR A 21 40.61 -25.83 -37.47
C THR A 21 39.68 -27.04 -37.62
N LEU A 22 39.60 -27.62 -38.82
CA LEU A 22 38.84 -28.85 -39.06
C LEU A 22 39.33 -30.03 -38.20
N ASP A 23 40.64 -30.09 -37.90
CA ASP A 23 41.19 -31.09 -37.00
C ASP A 23 40.72 -30.91 -35.55
N GLU A 24 40.71 -29.68 -35.05
CA GLU A 24 40.22 -29.35 -33.71
C GLU A 24 38.71 -29.65 -33.59
N ILE A 25 37.92 -29.28 -34.61
CA ILE A 25 36.48 -29.55 -34.67
C ILE A 25 36.21 -31.07 -34.73
N GLY A 26 36.96 -31.80 -35.56
CA GLY A 26 36.86 -33.25 -35.67
C GLY A 26 37.17 -33.93 -34.34
N ALA A 27 38.27 -33.55 -33.69
CA ALA A 27 38.66 -34.05 -32.37
C ALA A 27 37.57 -33.77 -31.31
N ALA A 28 37.02 -32.55 -31.27
CA ALA A 28 35.95 -32.19 -30.34
C ALA A 28 34.65 -32.98 -30.58
N ALA A 29 34.33 -33.28 -31.84
CA ALA A 29 33.16 -34.08 -32.21
C ALA A 29 33.41 -35.61 -32.22
N GLY A 30 34.62 -36.07 -31.86
CA GLY A 30 34.96 -37.50 -31.80
C GLY A 30 35.08 -38.18 -33.17
N VAL A 31 35.47 -37.45 -34.22
CA VAL A 31 35.67 -37.97 -35.58
C VAL A 31 37.05 -37.60 -36.13
N SER A 32 37.58 -38.40 -37.07
CA SER A 32 38.82 -38.04 -37.78
C SER A 32 38.58 -36.94 -38.81
N HIS A 33 39.63 -36.18 -39.15
CA HIS A 33 39.62 -35.20 -40.25
C HIS A 33 39.01 -35.79 -41.54
N SER A 34 39.45 -36.98 -41.96
CA SER A 34 38.95 -37.66 -43.16
C SER A 34 37.49 -38.15 -43.07
N THR A 35 36.92 -38.20 -41.86
CA THR A 35 35.48 -38.45 -41.65
C THR A 35 34.71 -37.13 -41.75
N LEU A 36 35.21 -36.06 -41.13
CA LEU A 36 34.62 -34.72 -41.20
C LEU A 36 34.60 -34.21 -42.66
N TYR A 37 35.73 -34.34 -43.37
CA TYR A 37 35.89 -33.96 -44.78
C TYR A 37 34.95 -34.74 -45.73
N ARG A 38 34.63 -35.99 -45.39
CA ARG A 38 33.70 -36.83 -46.17
C ARG A 38 32.24 -36.38 -46.03
N HIS A 39 31.91 -35.70 -44.94
CA HIS A 39 30.58 -35.14 -44.70
C HIS A 39 30.48 -33.68 -45.14
N PHE A 40 31.58 -32.93 -45.06
CA PHE A 40 31.64 -31.51 -45.39
C PHE A 40 32.96 -31.21 -46.13
N ASP A 41 32.86 -30.75 -47.38
CA ASP A 41 34.03 -30.41 -48.22
C ASP A 41 34.69 -29.10 -47.75
N GLY A 42 35.39 -29.20 -46.62
CA GLY A 42 36.00 -28.08 -45.93
C GLY A 42 35.09 -27.35 -44.93
N ARG A 43 35.65 -26.29 -44.31
CA ARG A 43 35.02 -25.56 -43.21
C ARG A 43 33.81 -24.73 -43.65
N THR A 44 33.80 -24.20 -44.86
CA THR A 44 32.67 -23.43 -45.39
C THR A 44 31.43 -24.33 -45.53
N ALA A 45 31.58 -25.51 -46.13
CA ALA A 45 30.50 -26.49 -46.24
C ALA A 45 29.96 -26.94 -44.88
N LEU A 46 30.83 -27.05 -43.86
CA LEU A 46 30.41 -27.32 -42.49
C LEU A 46 29.58 -26.16 -41.90
N LEU A 47 30.00 -24.90 -42.08
CA LEU A 47 29.26 -23.73 -41.58
C LEU A 47 27.90 -23.55 -42.29
N GLU A 48 27.82 -23.82 -43.60
CA GLU A 48 26.57 -23.83 -44.36
C GLU A 48 25.62 -24.95 -43.88
N ALA A 49 26.15 -26.15 -43.63
CA ALA A 49 25.36 -27.25 -43.07
C ALA A 49 24.87 -26.98 -41.64
N LEU A 50 25.67 -26.27 -40.83
CA LEU A 50 25.28 -25.80 -39.50
C LEU A 50 24.14 -24.78 -39.57
N ASP A 51 24.21 -23.81 -40.49
CA ASP A 51 23.17 -22.79 -40.70
C ASP A 51 21.85 -23.43 -41.15
N HIS A 52 21.89 -24.34 -42.12
CA HIS A 52 20.71 -25.09 -42.56
C HIS A 52 20.09 -25.95 -41.44
N ALA A 53 20.91 -26.69 -40.67
CA ALA A 53 20.40 -27.49 -39.56
C ALA A 53 19.81 -26.62 -38.44
N ALA A 54 20.37 -25.44 -38.18
CA ALA A 54 19.84 -24.51 -37.19
C ALA A 54 18.51 -23.88 -37.62
N ILE A 55 18.36 -23.53 -38.90
CA ILE A 55 17.09 -23.09 -39.48
C ILE A 55 16.04 -24.18 -39.34
N GLU A 56 16.37 -25.44 -39.68
CA GLU A 56 15.44 -26.57 -39.55
C GLU A 56 15.03 -26.80 -38.09
N GLN A 57 15.98 -26.77 -37.14
CA GLN A 57 15.70 -26.90 -35.71
C GLN A 57 14.84 -25.76 -35.17
N MET A 58 15.10 -24.50 -35.55
CA MET A 58 14.27 -23.36 -35.15
C MET A 58 12.85 -23.42 -35.74
N ARG A 59 12.71 -23.87 -36.99
CA ARG A 59 11.41 -24.11 -37.62
C ARG A 59 10.67 -25.27 -36.95
N GLY A 60 11.38 -26.30 -36.50
CA GLY A 60 10.84 -27.36 -35.65
C GLY A 60 10.35 -26.83 -34.30
N ALA A 61 11.16 -26.01 -33.61
CA ALA A 61 10.82 -25.41 -32.33
C ALA A 61 9.57 -24.50 -32.40
N LEU A 62 9.45 -23.69 -33.45
CA LEU A 62 8.25 -22.88 -33.72
C LEU A 62 7.00 -23.74 -34.01
N LYS A 63 7.13 -24.87 -34.70
CA LYS A 63 5.99 -25.80 -34.87
C LYS A 63 5.60 -26.44 -33.54
N THR A 64 6.58 -26.92 -32.77
CA THR A 64 6.37 -27.59 -31.48
C THR A 64 5.79 -26.67 -30.41
N SER A 65 5.99 -25.36 -30.49
CA SER A 65 5.39 -24.41 -29.53
C SER A 65 3.89 -24.18 -29.74
N HIS A 66 3.30 -24.71 -30.82
CA HIS A 66 1.89 -24.52 -31.19
C HIS A 66 1.44 -23.06 -31.07
N TRP A 67 2.33 -22.13 -31.43
CA TRP A 67 2.22 -20.76 -30.92
C TRP A 67 0.92 -20.07 -31.28
N GLN A 68 0.28 -20.46 -32.39
CA GLN A 68 -0.99 -19.95 -32.88
C GLN A 68 -2.20 -20.29 -31.98
N GLU A 69 -2.17 -21.38 -31.20
CA GLU A 69 -3.38 -22.00 -30.61
C GLU A 69 -3.64 -21.63 -29.13
N TYR A 70 -2.62 -21.18 -28.38
CA TYR A 70 -2.68 -21.03 -26.91
C TYR A 70 -2.55 -19.56 -26.42
N SER A 71 -2.74 -19.34 -25.10
CA SER A 71 -2.36 -18.08 -24.43
C SER A 71 -0.85 -17.85 -24.61
N PRO A 72 -0.39 -16.63 -24.96
CA PRO A 72 0.98 -16.35 -25.41
C PRO A 72 2.09 -16.67 -24.40
N THR A 73 1.77 -16.84 -23.11
CA THR A 73 2.75 -17.26 -22.09
C THR A 73 3.29 -18.69 -22.31
N ASP A 74 2.45 -19.66 -22.67
CA ASP A 74 2.87 -21.08 -22.75
C ASP A 74 3.65 -21.45 -24.03
N PRO A 75 3.32 -20.92 -25.23
CA PRO A 75 4.18 -21.05 -26.41
C PRO A 75 5.61 -20.58 -26.20
N LEU A 76 5.85 -19.49 -25.45
CA LEU A 76 7.22 -19.06 -25.14
C LEU A 76 7.97 -20.10 -24.32
N ARG A 77 7.31 -20.75 -23.34
CA ARG A 77 7.93 -21.83 -22.54
C ARG A 77 8.32 -23.03 -23.40
N ILE A 78 7.43 -23.45 -24.29
CA ILE A 78 7.64 -24.61 -25.16
C ILE A 78 8.71 -24.28 -26.23
N LEU A 79 8.66 -23.08 -26.81
CA LEU A 79 9.66 -22.58 -27.76
C LEU A 79 11.06 -22.56 -27.13
N VAL A 80 11.20 -21.96 -25.94
CA VAL A 80 12.46 -21.92 -25.19
C VAL A 80 12.99 -23.34 -24.93
N ALA A 81 12.14 -24.28 -24.49
CA ALA A 81 12.54 -25.66 -24.27
C ALA A 81 13.02 -26.34 -25.57
N ALA A 82 12.33 -26.10 -26.69
CA ALA A 82 12.68 -26.64 -27.99
C ALA A 82 13.92 -25.98 -28.64
N CYS A 83 14.36 -24.81 -28.15
CA CYS A 83 15.56 -24.11 -28.62
C CYS A 83 16.87 -24.58 -27.93
N GLU A 84 16.82 -25.41 -26.90
CA GLU A 84 18.03 -25.98 -26.26
C GLU A 84 19.01 -26.65 -27.26
N PRO A 85 18.56 -27.46 -28.25
CA PRO A 85 19.47 -28.18 -29.13
C PRO A 85 20.22 -27.31 -30.16
N VAL A 86 19.80 -26.04 -30.35
CA VAL A 86 20.35 -25.08 -31.32
C VAL A 86 21.09 -23.91 -30.65
N ALA A 87 21.10 -23.84 -29.31
CA ALA A 87 21.69 -22.74 -28.55
C ALA A 87 23.20 -22.51 -28.81
N GLY A 88 23.97 -23.59 -29.05
CA GLY A 88 25.38 -23.50 -29.44
C GLY A 88 25.57 -22.80 -30.79
N TYR A 89 24.72 -23.08 -31.76
CA TYR A 89 24.74 -22.39 -33.05
C TYR A 89 24.29 -20.93 -32.95
N LEU A 90 23.24 -20.64 -32.18
CA LEU A 90 22.79 -19.25 -31.97
C LEU A 90 23.90 -18.41 -31.32
N THR A 91 24.65 -19.00 -30.39
CA THR A 91 25.86 -18.39 -29.81
C THR A 91 26.95 -18.15 -30.86
N LEU A 92 27.25 -19.13 -31.72
CA LEU A 92 28.21 -18.97 -32.82
C LEU A 92 27.80 -17.83 -33.77
N ARG A 93 26.52 -17.78 -34.17
CA ARG A 93 25.92 -16.74 -35.01
C ARG A 93 26.05 -15.35 -34.36
N TYR A 94 25.84 -15.24 -33.05
CA TYR A 94 26.00 -13.98 -32.32
C TYR A 94 27.47 -13.55 -32.20
N VAL A 95 28.41 -14.50 -32.06
CA VAL A 95 29.86 -14.23 -31.92
C VAL A 95 30.54 -13.91 -33.26
N GLN A 96 30.12 -14.53 -34.36
CA GLN A 96 30.71 -14.33 -35.70
C GLN A 96 29.92 -13.39 -36.61
N GLY A 97 28.71 -12.98 -36.24
CA GLY A 97 27.84 -12.11 -37.04
C GLY A 97 27.48 -12.73 -38.39
N GLN A 98 27.32 -11.89 -39.42
CA GLN A 98 26.87 -12.29 -40.76
C GLN A 98 27.94 -13.01 -41.61
N SER A 99 29.10 -13.34 -41.04
CA SER A 99 30.33 -13.69 -41.77
C SER A 99 30.29 -14.98 -42.61
N PHE A 100 29.17 -15.72 -42.57
CA PHE A 100 28.97 -16.99 -43.27
C PHE A 100 27.51 -17.18 -43.74
N GLU A 101 26.71 -16.11 -43.79
CA GLU A 101 25.32 -16.18 -44.23
C GLU A 101 25.18 -16.26 -45.76
N THR A 102 24.30 -17.14 -46.24
CA THR A 102 23.88 -17.13 -47.64
C THR A 102 22.68 -16.20 -47.83
N ARG A 103 22.49 -15.64 -49.03
CA ARG A 103 21.30 -14.80 -49.33
C ARG A 103 19.98 -15.54 -49.06
N LYS A 104 19.97 -16.88 -49.19
CA LYS A 104 18.81 -17.73 -48.88
C LYS A 104 18.58 -17.81 -47.37
N SER A 105 19.61 -18.13 -46.58
CA SER A 105 19.46 -18.26 -45.13
C SER A 105 19.08 -16.96 -44.44
N VAL A 106 19.56 -15.80 -44.93
CA VAL A 106 19.08 -14.47 -44.47
C VAL A 106 17.55 -14.33 -44.57
N ALA A 107 16.94 -14.83 -45.64
CA ALA A 107 15.48 -14.77 -45.81
C ALA A 107 14.75 -15.77 -44.90
N GLU A 108 15.30 -16.97 -44.71
CA GLU A 108 14.73 -18.01 -43.83
C GLU A 108 14.77 -17.59 -42.35
N TRP A 109 15.88 -16.99 -41.90
CA TRP A 109 16.03 -16.37 -40.57
C TRP A 109 15.11 -15.17 -40.38
N ARG A 110 14.95 -14.29 -41.39
CA ARG A 110 13.99 -13.17 -41.30
C ARG A 110 12.57 -13.68 -41.04
N GLY A 111 12.16 -14.78 -41.68
CA GLY A 111 10.86 -15.39 -41.41
C GLY A 111 10.75 -15.97 -39.99
N ILE A 112 11.82 -16.56 -39.45
CA ILE A 112 11.86 -17.03 -38.05
C ILE A 112 11.68 -15.85 -37.09
N ASN A 113 12.40 -14.75 -37.31
CA ASN A 113 12.29 -13.53 -36.51
C ASN A 113 10.86 -12.96 -36.56
N SER A 114 10.23 -12.87 -37.73
CA SER A 114 8.86 -12.38 -37.89
C SER A 114 7.83 -13.24 -37.15
N GLU A 115 8.00 -14.57 -37.10
CA GLU A 115 7.11 -15.45 -36.33
C GLU A 115 7.30 -15.27 -34.81
N ILE A 116 8.53 -15.09 -34.33
CA ILE A 116 8.81 -14.81 -32.91
C ILE A 116 8.28 -13.43 -32.51
N GLU A 117 8.44 -12.41 -33.36
CA GLU A 117 7.85 -11.08 -33.17
C GLU A 117 6.32 -11.16 -33.05
N GLU A 118 5.65 -11.97 -33.88
CA GLU A 118 4.20 -12.14 -33.83
C GLU A 118 3.73 -12.80 -32.52
N ILE A 119 4.52 -13.68 -31.90
CA ILE A 119 4.24 -14.21 -30.55
C ILE A 119 4.20 -13.06 -29.52
N PHE A 120 5.19 -12.18 -29.55
CA PHE A 120 5.23 -11.02 -28.65
C PHE A 120 4.11 -10.02 -28.96
N LEU A 121 3.84 -9.71 -30.23
CA LEU A 121 2.73 -8.84 -30.66
C LEU A 121 1.36 -9.39 -30.27
N ARG A 122 1.21 -10.72 -30.16
CA ARG A 122 -0.03 -11.34 -29.65
C ARG A 122 -0.17 -11.20 -28.14
N GLY A 123 0.90 -11.38 -27.36
CA GLY A 123 0.89 -11.07 -25.92
C GLY A 123 0.64 -9.60 -25.61
N GLN A 124 1.16 -8.70 -26.45
CA GLN A 124 0.90 -7.26 -26.36
C GLN A 124 -0.56 -6.92 -26.68
N ARG A 125 -1.15 -7.51 -27.75
CA ARG A 125 -2.58 -7.36 -28.09
C ARG A 125 -3.51 -7.96 -27.04
N ALA A 126 -3.09 -9.02 -26.35
CA ALA A 126 -3.84 -9.65 -25.26
C ALA A 126 -3.71 -8.90 -23.92
N GLY A 127 -2.83 -7.90 -23.82
CA GLY A 127 -2.52 -7.22 -22.56
C GLY A 127 -1.70 -8.04 -21.56
N GLU A 128 -1.24 -9.24 -21.93
CA GLU A 128 -0.34 -10.06 -21.10
C GLU A 128 1.07 -9.47 -21.07
N PHE A 129 1.54 -8.88 -22.19
CA PHE A 129 2.89 -8.33 -22.31
C PHE A 129 2.89 -6.80 -22.44
N ARG A 130 3.95 -6.20 -21.93
CA ARG A 130 4.20 -4.75 -21.95
C ARG A 130 4.34 -4.21 -23.38
N THR A 131 3.77 -3.03 -23.63
CA THR A 131 3.71 -2.40 -24.96
C THR A 131 4.74 -1.29 -25.17
N ASP A 132 5.48 -0.90 -24.12
CA ASP A 132 6.54 0.11 -24.15
C ASP A 132 7.88 -0.40 -24.72
N VAL A 133 7.97 -1.70 -25.02
CA VAL A 133 9.13 -2.36 -25.65
C VAL A 133 8.68 -2.98 -26.98
N THR A 134 9.46 -2.77 -28.04
CA THR A 134 9.13 -3.30 -29.37
C THR A 134 9.28 -4.82 -29.43
N ALA A 135 8.40 -5.50 -30.18
CA ALA A 135 8.49 -6.94 -30.40
C ALA A 135 9.86 -7.38 -30.97
N GLY A 136 10.45 -6.59 -31.87
CA GLY A 136 11.81 -6.85 -32.39
C GLY A 136 12.89 -6.85 -31.30
N TRP A 137 12.84 -5.93 -30.33
CA TRP A 137 13.77 -5.94 -29.19
C TRP A 137 13.55 -7.17 -28.29
N LEU A 138 12.29 -7.59 -28.10
CA LEU A 138 11.96 -8.81 -27.35
C LEU A 138 12.49 -10.07 -28.06
N THR A 139 12.45 -10.11 -29.39
CA THR A 139 13.06 -11.18 -30.22
C THR A 139 14.58 -11.22 -30.08
N GLU A 140 15.26 -10.08 -30.09
CA GLU A 140 16.72 -10.01 -29.82
C GLU A 140 17.06 -10.45 -28.38
N ALA A 141 16.25 -10.06 -27.39
CA ALA A 141 16.41 -10.49 -26.01
C ALA A 141 16.21 -12.01 -25.85
N PHE A 142 15.24 -12.60 -26.56
CA PHE A 142 15.03 -14.05 -26.64
C PHE A 142 16.28 -14.77 -27.17
N PHE A 143 16.82 -14.37 -28.32
CA PHE A 143 18.03 -14.99 -28.89
C PHE A 143 19.25 -14.82 -27.98
N SER A 144 19.39 -13.65 -27.34
CA SER A 144 20.48 -13.36 -26.40
C SER A 144 20.43 -14.28 -25.17
N LEU A 145 19.25 -14.50 -24.59
CA LEU A 145 19.06 -15.36 -23.42
C LEU A 145 19.26 -16.85 -23.76
N VAL A 146 18.73 -17.32 -24.89
CA VAL A 146 18.93 -18.70 -25.38
C VAL A 146 20.43 -18.99 -25.59
N SER A 147 21.14 -18.05 -26.24
CA SER A 147 22.59 -18.19 -26.49
C SER A 147 23.40 -18.16 -25.19
N GLY A 148 23.18 -17.15 -24.33
CA GLY A 148 23.90 -17.01 -23.06
C GLY A 148 23.66 -18.17 -22.09
N ALA A 149 22.46 -18.75 -22.08
CA ALA A 149 22.15 -19.94 -21.31
C ALA A 149 22.85 -21.19 -21.86
N GLY A 150 22.86 -21.39 -23.18
CA GLY A 150 23.56 -22.50 -23.83
C GLY A 150 25.06 -22.49 -23.50
N TRP A 151 25.70 -21.34 -23.68
CA TRP A 151 27.10 -21.13 -23.31
C TRP A 151 27.36 -21.38 -21.81
N SER A 152 26.45 -20.95 -20.93
CA SER A 152 26.59 -21.14 -19.48
C SER A 152 26.46 -22.61 -19.05
N VAL A 153 25.57 -23.37 -19.70
CA VAL A 153 25.42 -24.82 -19.51
C VAL A 153 26.67 -25.56 -20.00
N GLN A 154 27.18 -25.21 -21.19
CA GLN A 154 28.38 -25.84 -21.75
C GLN A 154 29.62 -25.65 -20.86
N HIS A 155 29.76 -24.48 -20.22
CA HIS A 155 30.85 -24.21 -19.28
C HIS A 155 30.61 -24.76 -17.86
N GLY A 156 29.56 -25.54 -17.64
CA GLY A 156 29.24 -26.14 -16.34
C GLY A 156 28.88 -25.12 -15.25
N ARG A 157 28.58 -23.87 -15.61
CA ARG A 157 28.20 -22.80 -14.66
C ARG A 157 26.76 -22.97 -14.16
N VAL A 158 25.93 -23.62 -14.96
CA VAL A 158 24.51 -23.89 -14.72
C VAL A 158 24.21 -25.33 -15.13
N ALA A 159 23.37 -26.04 -14.38
CA ALA A 159 22.97 -27.39 -14.74
C ALA A 159 22.03 -27.36 -15.96
N ARG A 160 22.23 -28.27 -16.92
CA ARG A 160 21.47 -28.35 -18.19
C ARG A 160 19.95 -28.25 -18.02
N ARG A 161 19.39 -28.88 -16.98
CA ARG A 161 17.95 -28.86 -16.65
C ARG A 161 17.38 -27.47 -16.34
N GLU A 162 18.21 -26.51 -15.95
CA GLU A 162 17.78 -25.15 -15.59
C GLU A 162 17.62 -24.24 -16.81
N PHE A 163 18.09 -24.68 -18.00
CA PHE A 163 18.06 -23.91 -19.26
C PHE A 163 16.68 -23.28 -19.51
N THR A 164 15.64 -24.14 -19.59
CA THR A 164 14.27 -23.69 -19.84
C THR A 164 13.75 -22.77 -18.74
N HIS A 165 13.96 -23.13 -17.48
CA HIS A 165 13.41 -22.38 -16.34
C HIS A 165 14.00 -20.97 -16.24
N MET A 166 15.33 -20.85 -16.34
CA MET A 166 16.04 -19.57 -16.23
C MET A 166 15.67 -18.61 -17.36
N ILE A 167 15.70 -19.07 -18.62
CA ILE A 167 15.32 -18.25 -19.78
C ILE A 167 13.85 -17.85 -19.68
N THR A 168 12.96 -18.80 -19.35
CA THR A 168 11.52 -18.54 -19.18
C THR A 168 11.26 -17.51 -18.10
N ALA A 169 11.91 -17.61 -16.93
CA ALA A 169 11.71 -16.66 -15.84
C ALA A 169 12.17 -15.25 -16.24
N LEU A 170 13.39 -15.12 -16.79
CA LEU A 170 13.94 -13.84 -17.23
C LEU A 170 13.14 -13.19 -18.36
N LEU A 171 12.65 -13.99 -19.33
CA LEU A 171 11.73 -13.50 -20.36
C LEU A 171 10.39 -13.10 -19.76
N LEU A 172 9.68 -14.01 -19.09
CA LEU A 172 8.32 -13.73 -18.63
C LEU A 172 8.27 -12.58 -17.62
N ASP A 173 9.20 -12.48 -16.68
CA ASP A 173 9.25 -11.35 -15.73
C ASP A 173 9.67 -10.04 -16.43
N GLY A 174 10.41 -10.10 -17.53
CA GLY A 174 10.81 -8.93 -18.33
C GLY A 174 9.75 -8.44 -19.33
N VAL A 175 8.97 -9.35 -19.91
CA VAL A 175 7.97 -9.05 -20.95
C VAL A 175 6.55 -8.87 -20.41
N ARG A 176 6.20 -9.46 -19.27
CA ARG A 176 4.86 -9.28 -18.68
C ARG A 176 4.60 -7.80 -18.45
N ALA A 177 3.37 -7.38 -18.74
CA ALA A 177 2.90 -6.10 -18.23
C ALA A 177 3.00 -6.16 -16.69
N PRO A 178 3.60 -5.17 -16.01
CA PRO A 178 3.53 -5.12 -14.56
C PRO A 178 2.05 -5.12 -14.18
N ALA A 179 1.68 -5.88 -13.14
CA ALA A 179 0.34 -5.79 -12.58
C ALA A 179 0.10 -4.31 -12.24
N GLN A 180 -0.87 -3.69 -12.91
CA GLN A 180 -1.06 -2.25 -12.77
C GLN A 180 -1.62 -1.97 -11.38
N GLY A 181 -0.81 -1.35 -10.52
CA GLY A 181 -1.13 -1.11 -9.13
C GLY A 181 -0.40 -1.99 -8.12
N ASN A 182 -0.62 -1.70 -6.84
CA ASN A 182 -0.21 -2.50 -5.71
C ASN A 182 -1.44 -3.04 -4.96
N PRO A 183 -2.35 -3.80 -5.63
CA PRO A 183 -3.59 -4.25 -5.02
C PRO A 183 -3.28 -5.05 -3.74
N PRO A 184 -3.93 -4.74 -2.59
CA PRO A 184 -3.44 -5.24 -1.31
C PRO A 184 -3.53 -6.78 -1.21
N PRO A 185 -2.68 -7.45 -0.43
CA PRO A 185 -2.63 -8.93 -0.36
C PRO A 185 -3.93 -9.50 0.24
N PRO A 186 -4.53 -10.58 -0.34
CA PRO A 186 -5.89 -11.04 -0.02
C PRO A 186 -6.22 -11.07 1.48
N LEU A 187 -7.20 -10.28 1.89
CA LEU A 187 -7.70 -10.29 3.26
C LEU A 187 -8.55 -11.55 3.46
N VAL A 188 -8.22 -12.38 4.44
CA VAL A 188 -8.98 -13.63 4.66
C VAL A 188 -10.25 -13.34 5.48
N GLY A 189 -11.39 -13.39 4.79
CA GLY A 189 -12.73 -13.31 5.35
C GLY A 189 -13.17 -11.90 5.74
N PHE A 190 -13.53 -11.08 4.77
CA PHE A 190 -14.54 -10.04 5.01
C PHE A 190 -15.81 -10.71 5.54
N VAL A 191 -16.58 -10.00 6.37
CA VAL A 191 -17.83 -10.52 6.93
C VAL A 191 -18.80 -9.36 7.08
N GLY A 192 -19.98 -9.50 6.48
CA GLY A 192 -20.99 -8.45 6.46
C GLY A 192 -20.61 -7.30 5.54
N ARG A 193 -21.39 -6.22 5.62
CA ARG A 193 -21.26 -5.00 4.83
C ARG A 193 -21.38 -5.18 3.31
N GLU A 194 -22.12 -6.19 2.85
CA GLU A 194 -22.34 -6.41 1.41
C GLU A 194 -23.08 -5.22 0.76
N ALA A 195 -23.95 -4.54 1.50
CA ALA A 195 -24.67 -3.35 1.05
C ALA A 195 -23.72 -2.13 0.92
N GLU A 196 -22.96 -1.80 1.97
CA GLU A 196 -22.01 -0.69 1.93
C GLU A 196 -20.86 -0.92 0.94
N LEU A 197 -20.48 -2.18 0.69
CA LEU A 197 -19.52 -2.54 -0.35
C LEU A 197 -20.08 -2.30 -1.76
N ALA A 198 -21.35 -2.65 -2.00
CA ALA A 198 -22.01 -2.38 -3.27
C ALA A 198 -22.17 -0.86 -3.52
N GLU A 199 -22.67 -0.12 -2.53
CA GLU A 199 -22.79 1.34 -2.55
C GLU A 199 -21.43 2.00 -2.79
N LEU A 200 -20.39 1.61 -2.05
CA LEU A 200 -19.05 2.17 -2.23
C LEU A 200 -18.49 1.91 -3.63
N LYS A 201 -18.71 0.73 -4.22
CA LYS A 201 -18.29 0.45 -5.60
C LYS A 201 -19.02 1.32 -6.61
N GLU A 202 -20.32 1.52 -6.45
CA GLU A 202 -21.08 2.45 -7.29
C GLU A 202 -20.56 3.90 -7.17
N LEU A 203 -20.29 4.36 -5.95
CA LEU A 203 -19.70 5.68 -5.72
C LEU A 203 -18.29 5.81 -6.32
N ILE A 204 -17.44 4.79 -6.21
CA ILE A 204 -16.12 4.77 -6.87
C ILE A 204 -16.27 4.87 -8.40
N LEU A 205 -17.25 4.17 -9.00
CA LEU A 205 -17.47 4.20 -10.44
C LEU A 205 -18.12 5.50 -10.94
N ASN A 206 -18.90 6.20 -10.12
CA ASN A 206 -19.63 7.40 -10.53
C ASN A 206 -18.99 8.74 -10.07
N SER A 207 -18.20 8.75 -8.99
CA SER A 207 -17.60 9.96 -8.41
C SER A 207 -16.10 10.09 -8.73
N ARG A 208 -15.50 11.25 -8.48
CA ARG A 208 -14.03 11.45 -8.63
C ARG A 208 -13.29 11.41 -7.30
N LEU A 209 -13.94 11.80 -6.21
CA LEU A 209 -13.45 11.69 -4.85
C LEU A 209 -14.54 11.06 -3.99
N VAL A 210 -14.20 9.96 -3.30
CA VAL A 210 -15.06 9.32 -2.30
C VAL A 210 -14.31 9.26 -0.97
N THR A 211 -14.90 9.77 0.10
CA THR A 211 -14.29 9.74 1.44
C THR A 211 -15.11 8.88 2.38
N LEU A 212 -14.52 7.77 2.83
CA LEU A 212 -15.06 6.99 3.94
C LEU A 212 -14.83 7.75 5.25
N THR A 213 -15.92 8.11 5.94
CA THR A 213 -15.87 8.75 7.26
C THR A 213 -16.43 7.81 8.33
N GLY A 214 -16.16 8.13 9.60
CA GLY A 214 -16.60 7.34 10.75
C GLY A 214 -15.52 7.18 11.83
N ILE A 215 -15.91 6.61 12.96
CA ILE A 215 -15.07 6.49 14.16
C ILE A 215 -13.89 5.52 14.00
N GLY A 216 -12.95 5.57 14.96
CA GLY A 216 -11.82 4.62 15.01
C GLY A 216 -12.30 3.18 15.22
N GLY A 217 -11.73 2.23 14.47
CA GLY A 217 -12.08 0.81 14.59
C GLY A 217 -13.39 0.37 13.90
N ILE A 218 -14.09 1.27 13.19
CA ILE A 218 -15.34 0.97 12.48
C ILE A 218 -15.15 0.12 11.20
N GLY A 219 -13.91 -0.01 10.72
CA GLY A 219 -13.56 -0.84 9.57
C GLY A 219 -13.31 -0.12 8.25
N LYS A 220 -13.20 1.23 8.22
CA LYS A 220 -12.97 2.02 6.99
C LYS A 220 -11.83 1.48 6.11
N SER A 221 -10.65 1.29 6.68
CA SER A 221 -9.46 0.76 5.97
C SER A 221 -9.70 -0.65 5.40
N THR A 222 -10.47 -1.48 6.11
CA THR A 222 -10.87 -2.80 5.62
C THR A 222 -11.82 -2.66 4.43
N LEU A 223 -12.87 -1.85 4.57
CA LEU A 223 -13.89 -1.64 3.53
C LEU A 223 -13.29 -1.00 2.26
N SER A 224 -12.45 0.02 2.39
CA SER A 224 -11.78 0.66 1.24
C SER A 224 -10.87 -0.31 0.50
N VAL A 225 -10.05 -1.09 1.22
CA VAL A 225 -9.16 -2.11 0.63
C VAL A 225 -9.97 -3.21 -0.08
N TRP A 226 -11.15 -3.58 0.43
CA TRP A 226 -12.01 -4.55 -0.23
C TRP A 226 -12.67 -4.00 -1.50
N ALA A 227 -13.28 -2.82 -1.44
CA ALA A 227 -13.86 -2.17 -2.63
C ALA A 227 -12.80 -1.94 -3.72
N ALA A 228 -11.63 -1.43 -3.33
CA ALA A 228 -10.51 -1.20 -4.23
C ALA A 228 -10.04 -2.48 -4.95
N ARG A 229 -10.06 -3.65 -4.28
CA ARG A 229 -9.79 -4.93 -4.94
C ARG A 229 -10.86 -5.31 -5.96
N GLU A 230 -12.13 -5.19 -5.59
CA GLU A 230 -13.22 -5.58 -6.48
C GLU A 230 -13.32 -4.68 -7.71
N CYS A 231 -12.79 -3.46 -7.63
CA CYS A 231 -12.66 -2.54 -8.76
C CYS A 231 -11.38 -2.71 -9.59
N VAL A 232 -10.48 -3.66 -9.31
CA VAL A 232 -9.21 -3.81 -10.07
C VAL A 232 -9.45 -4.01 -11.58
N GLY A 233 -10.52 -4.68 -11.97
CA GLY A 233 -10.89 -4.87 -13.39
C GLY A 233 -11.45 -3.61 -14.07
N GLU A 234 -11.82 -2.59 -13.31
CA GLU A 234 -12.49 -1.37 -13.80
C GLU A 234 -11.48 -0.24 -14.14
N PHE A 235 -10.25 -0.32 -13.63
CA PHE A 235 -9.22 0.72 -13.79
C PHE A 235 -8.06 0.22 -14.66
N ARG A 236 -8.00 0.68 -15.92
CA ARG A 236 -6.99 0.26 -16.91
C ARG A 236 -5.55 0.52 -16.45
N ASP A 237 -5.33 1.61 -15.72
CA ASP A 237 -4.04 2.04 -15.20
C ASP A 237 -3.83 1.68 -13.72
N GLY A 238 -4.68 0.78 -13.20
CA GLY A 238 -4.47 0.09 -11.93
C GLY A 238 -5.05 0.77 -10.69
N VAL A 239 -4.90 0.05 -9.57
CA VAL A 239 -5.38 0.45 -8.24
C VAL A 239 -4.20 0.57 -7.28
N TRP A 240 -4.06 1.73 -6.66
CA TRP A 240 -2.86 2.14 -5.94
C TRP A 240 -3.18 2.47 -4.46
N LEU A 241 -2.83 1.59 -3.53
CA LEU A 241 -2.91 1.83 -2.10
C LEU A 241 -1.71 2.67 -1.62
N ILE A 242 -2.02 3.77 -0.95
CA ILE A 242 -1.10 4.67 -0.28
C ILE A 242 -1.47 4.66 1.21
N GLU A 243 -0.72 3.89 2.00
CA GLU A 243 -0.93 3.80 3.45
C GLU A 243 -0.27 5.01 4.14
N LEU A 244 -1.09 5.91 4.68
CA LEU A 244 -0.60 7.14 5.32
C LEU A 244 -0.52 7.01 6.85
N GLY A 245 -1.02 5.92 7.42
CA GLY A 245 -1.25 5.81 8.87
C GLY A 245 -0.03 5.78 9.79
N ASP A 246 1.18 5.69 9.25
CA ASP A 246 2.45 5.81 9.99
C ASP A 246 3.22 7.10 9.63
N LEU A 247 2.65 7.96 8.77
CA LEU A 247 3.21 9.28 8.43
C LEU A 247 3.01 10.23 9.62
N SER A 248 4.06 10.95 10.04
CA SER A 248 3.97 11.95 11.11
C SER A 248 4.16 13.39 10.63
N ASN A 249 4.64 13.58 9.40
CA ASN A 249 4.83 14.87 8.76
C ASN A 249 4.13 14.86 7.39
N GLY A 250 3.15 15.76 7.20
CA GLY A 250 2.40 15.90 5.95
C GLY A 250 3.24 16.27 4.73
N GLU A 251 4.43 16.88 4.92
CA GLU A 251 5.38 17.16 3.83
C GLU A 251 5.84 15.88 3.10
N LEU A 252 5.81 14.73 3.78
CA LEU A 252 6.21 13.44 3.22
C LEU A 252 5.11 12.77 2.37
N LEU A 253 3.90 13.32 2.32
CA LEU A 253 2.75 12.76 1.58
C LEU A 253 3.08 12.51 0.10
N VAL A 254 3.66 13.50 -0.57
CA VAL A 254 4.01 13.42 -2.00
C VAL A 254 5.05 12.31 -2.24
N ALA A 255 6.05 12.20 -1.36
CA ALA A 255 7.07 11.15 -1.45
C ALA A 255 6.50 9.75 -1.20
N ALA A 256 5.61 9.59 -0.22
CA ALA A 256 4.93 8.32 0.07
C ALA A 256 4.03 7.88 -1.09
N ALA A 257 3.27 8.80 -1.68
CA ALA A 257 2.42 8.54 -2.83
C ALA A 257 3.23 8.22 -4.10
N ALA A 258 4.31 8.96 -4.38
CA ALA A 258 5.22 8.65 -5.48
C ALA A 258 5.87 7.26 -5.34
N ALA A 259 6.31 6.90 -4.13
CA ALA A 259 6.88 5.58 -3.85
C ALA A 259 5.87 4.45 -4.06
N ALA A 260 4.61 4.63 -3.64
CA ALA A 260 3.54 3.66 -3.91
C ALA A 260 3.25 3.49 -5.40
N LEU A 261 3.31 4.58 -6.18
CA LEU A 261 3.18 4.58 -7.65
C LEU A 261 4.43 4.03 -8.38
N GLY A 262 5.50 3.67 -7.67
CA GLY A 262 6.77 3.26 -8.26
C GLY A 262 7.57 4.38 -8.94
N ILE A 263 7.16 5.63 -8.77
CA ILE A 263 7.80 6.82 -9.36
C ILE A 263 9.11 7.08 -8.62
N ARG A 264 10.23 6.93 -9.32
CA ARG A 264 11.57 7.20 -8.79
C ARG A 264 11.94 8.64 -9.11
N ASP A 265 12.21 9.44 -8.07
CA ASP A 265 12.73 10.78 -8.27
C ASP A 265 14.18 10.73 -8.77
N GLN A 266 14.40 11.21 -10.00
CA GLN A 266 15.70 11.30 -10.65
C GLN A 266 15.87 12.67 -11.34
N THR A 267 15.03 13.65 -11.02
CA THR A 267 14.98 14.95 -11.72
C THR A 267 15.05 16.10 -10.73
N ALA A 268 15.51 17.28 -11.18
CA ALA A 268 15.47 18.49 -10.35
C ALA A 268 14.07 19.15 -10.28
N ARG A 269 13.00 18.44 -10.68
CA ARG A 269 11.63 18.96 -10.76
C ARG A 269 10.83 18.63 -9.49
N PRO A 270 9.82 19.42 -9.12
CA PRO A 270 8.92 19.08 -8.02
C PRO A 270 8.24 17.72 -8.25
N LEU A 271 8.38 16.79 -7.29
CA LEU A 271 7.89 15.41 -7.42
C LEU A 271 6.37 15.34 -7.71
N LEU A 272 5.59 16.28 -7.18
CA LEU A 272 4.14 16.38 -7.46
C LEU A 272 3.84 16.69 -8.94
N GLU A 273 4.68 17.47 -9.62
CA GLU A 273 4.52 17.71 -11.06
C GLU A 273 4.79 16.45 -11.87
N VAL A 274 5.83 15.69 -11.51
CA VAL A 274 6.16 14.40 -12.13
C VAL A 274 5.03 13.39 -11.92
N MET A 275 4.43 13.34 -10.72
CA MET A 275 3.24 12.52 -10.45
C MET A 275 2.05 12.93 -11.30
N VAL A 276 1.77 14.23 -11.43
CA VAL A 276 0.68 14.73 -12.26
C VAL A 276 0.91 14.38 -13.74
N GLU A 277 2.11 14.62 -14.29
CA GLU A 277 2.45 14.21 -15.66
C GLU A 277 2.27 12.71 -15.87
N THR A 278 2.63 11.90 -14.87
CA THR A 278 2.47 10.45 -14.91
C THR A 278 1.01 10.01 -14.90
N LEU A 279 0.14 10.72 -14.18
CA LEU A 279 -1.28 10.37 -13.95
C LEU A 279 -2.28 11.10 -14.86
N ALA A 280 -1.87 12.14 -15.60
CA ALA A 280 -2.77 13.02 -16.33
C ALA A 280 -3.73 12.26 -17.26
N ASP A 281 -3.18 11.29 -18.00
CA ASP A 281 -3.90 10.46 -18.97
C ASP A 281 -4.23 9.05 -18.48
N ARG A 282 -4.16 8.80 -17.16
CA ARG A 282 -4.41 7.48 -16.58
C ARG A 282 -5.81 7.32 -15.99
N GLU A 283 -6.42 6.19 -16.29
CA GLU A 283 -7.66 5.69 -15.69
C GLU A 283 -7.31 4.80 -14.50
N ALA A 284 -6.95 5.45 -13.38
CA ALA A 284 -6.44 4.81 -12.17
C ALA A 284 -7.22 5.22 -10.91
N LEU A 285 -7.23 4.33 -9.92
CA LEU A 285 -7.77 4.60 -8.58
C LEU A 285 -6.63 4.74 -7.56
N LEU A 286 -6.58 5.86 -6.86
CA LEU A 286 -5.73 6.04 -5.68
C LEU A 286 -6.55 5.78 -4.42
N VAL A 287 -6.01 4.96 -3.51
CA VAL A 287 -6.60 4.71 -2.18
C VAL A 287 -5.72 5.35 -1.12
N LEU A 288 -6.20 6.43 -0.50
CA LEU A 288 -5.49 7.18 0.54
C LEU A 288 -5.99 6.73 1.93
N ASP A 289 -5.32 5.77 2.57
CA ASP A 289 -5.78 5.23 3.86
C ASP A 289 -5.24 6.00 5.06
N ASN A 290 -6.13 6.29 6.02
CA ASN A 290 -5.88 6.94 7.30
C ASN A 290 -5.43 8.41 7.14
N CYS A 291 -6.11 9.19 6.30
CA CYS A 291 -5.77 10.59 6.02
C CYS A 291 -5.94 11.53 7.22
N GLU A 292 -6.66 11.11 8.27
CA GLU A 292 -7.21 12.01 9.30
C GLU A 292 -6.18 12.88 10.04
N HIS A 293 -4.89 12.58 9.96
CA HIS A 293 -3.80 13.22 10.71
C HIS A 293 -2.95 14.19 9.87
N ILE A 294 -3.25 14.30 8.56
CA ILE A 294 -2.51 15.11 7.57
C ILE A 294 -3.47 15.82 6.60
N ILE A 295 -4.70 16.11 7.04
CA ILE A 295 -5.75 16.70 6.20
C ILE A 295 -5.29 18.01 5.55
N ASP A 296 -4.62 18.89 6.31
CA ASP A 296 -4.04 20.15 5.81
C ASP A 296 -3.09 19.97 4.62
N ALA A 297 -2.40 18.81 4.53
CA ALA A 297 -1.54 18.45 3.40
C ALA A 297 -2.27 17.62 2.33
N ALA A 298 -3.24 16.81 2.73
CA ALA A 298 -4.02 15.95 1.83
C ALA A 298 -4.98 16.75 0.95
N VAL A 299 -5.64 17.78 1.48
CA VAL A 299 -6.56 18.65 0.71
C VAL A 299 -5.89 19.26 -0.53
N PRO A 300 -4.79 20.03 -0.44
CA PRO A 300 -4.16 20.63 -1.62
C PRO A 300 -3.55 19.58 -2.58
N PHE A 301 -3.10 18.43 -2.05
CA PHE A 301 -2.63 17.31 -2.85
C PHE A 301 -3.76 16.70 -3.70
N ILE A 302 -4.89 16.37 -3.06
CA ILE A 302 -6.10 15.84 -3.72
C ILE A 302 -6.63 16.85 -4.75
N GLN A 303 -6.76 18.12 -4.38
CA GLN A 303 -7.21 19.18 -5.30
C GLN A 303 -6.31 19.30 -6.53
N THR A 304 -4.99 19.26 -6.36
CA THR A 304 -4.02 19.34 -7.47
C THR A 304 -4.16 18.15 -8.43
N LEU A 305 -4.28 16.94 -7.90
CA LEU A 305 -4.48 15.73 -8.70
C LEU A 305 -5.83 15.74 -9.43
N LEU A 306 -6.91 16.11 -8.74
CA LEU A 306 -8.25 16.16 -9.36
C LEU A 306 -8.36 17.26 -10.42
N ALA A 307 -7.69 18.40 -10.24
CA ALA A 307 -7.66 19.48 -11.23
C ALA A 307 -6.88 19.11 -12.50
N ARG A 308 -5.82 18.30 -12.40
CA ARG A 308 -4.89 18.05 -13.52
C ARG A 308 -4.97 16.64 -14.14
N CYS A 309 -5.61 15.67 -13.47
CA CYS A 309 -5.73 14.29 -13.95
C CYS A 309 -7.22 13.91 -14.12
N PRO A 310 -7.88 14.28 -15.23
CA PRO A 310 -9.34 14.19 -15.37
C PRO A 310 -9.91 12.76 -15.23
N ARG A 311 -9.15 11.73 -15.62
CA ARG A 311 -9.52 10.31 -15.52
C ARG A 311 -9.13 9.63 -14.20
N LEU A 312 -8.42 10.34 -13.32
CA LEU A 312 -8.04 9.84 -12.00
C LEU A 312 -9.23 9.85 -11.05
N LYS A 313 -9.31 8.81 -10.22
CA LYS A 313 -10.25 8.70 -9.10
C LYS A 313 -9.53 8.48 -7.79
N ILE A 314 -10.12 8.99 -6.70
CA ILE A 314 -9.55 8.94 -5.37
C ILE A 314 -10.58 8.39 -4.38
N LEU A 315 -10.19 7.34 -3.66
CA LEU A 315 -10.89 6.81 -2.50
C LEU A 315 -10.04 7.14 -1.27
N ALA A 316 -10.60 7.84 -0.29
CA ALA A 316 -9.90 8.19 0.94
C ALA A 316 -10.58 7.59 2.17
N THR A 317 -9.82 7.32 3.22
CA THR A 317 -10.38 7.04 4.56
C THR A 317 -9.95 8.11 5.55
N SER A 318 -10.92 8.64 6.29
CA SER A 318 -10.71 9.74 7.24
C SER A 318 -11.72 9.67 8.40
N ARG A 319 -11.59 10.57 9.37
CA ARG A 319 -12.57 10.76 10.45
C ARG A 319 -13.53 11.91 10.17
N GLU A 320 -13.04 12.91 9.46
CA GLU A 320 -13.73 14.10 8.98
C GLU A 320 -13.59 14.20 7.45
N PHE A 321 -14.47 14.96 6.81
CA PHE A 321 -14.46 15.20 5.37
C PHE A 321 -13.41 16.27 5.00
N PHE A 322 -13.02 16.33 3.72
CA PHE A 322 -11.98 17.24 3.22
C PHE A 322 -12.49 18.62 2.81
N ASP A 323 -13.81 18.79 2.68
CA ASP A 323 -14.48 20.05 2.27
C ASP A 323 -14.06 20.47 0.85
N ILE A 324 -14.06 19.50 -0.07
CA ILE A 324 -13.72 19.67 -1.49
C ILE A 324 -15.00 19.52 -2.33
N ASP A 325 -15.27 20.45 -3.27
CA ASP A 325 -16.52 20.51 -4.07
C ASP A 325 -16.92 19.19 -4.79
N THR A 326 -15.96 18.30 -5.05
CA THR A 326 -16.19 17.01 -5.74
C THR A 326 -16.19 15.79 -4.81
N GLU A 327 -16.14 16.02 -3.50
CA GLU A 327 -16.14 14.99 -2.46
C GLU A 327 -17.53 14.39 -2.27
N VAL A 328 -17.64 13.07 -2.45
CA VAL A 328 -18.78 12.29 -1.97
C VAL A 328 -18.39 11.61 -0.67
N VAL A 329 -19.02 12.02 0.43
CA VAL A 329 -18.78 11.45 1.75
C VAL A 329 -19.68 10.23 1.95
N LEU A 330 -19.09 9.07 2.25
CA LEU A 330 -19.82 7.87 2.68
C LEU A 330 -19.54 7.60 4.18
N PRO A 331 -20.49 7.90 5.08
CA PRO A 331 -20.36 7.55 6.49
C PRO A 331 -20.48 6.04 6.69
N VAL A 332 -19.45 5.40 7.25
CA VAL A 332 -19.46 3.95 7.51
C VAL A 332 -20.20 3.67 8.83
N PRO A 333 -21.37 3.01 8.82
CA PRO A 333 -22.13 2.70 10.04
C PRO A 333 -21.44 1.59 10.86
N PRO A 334 -21.81 1.37 12.13
CA PRO A 334 -21.49 0.13 12.84
C PRO A 334 -22.09 -1.10 12.13
N LEU A 335 -21.60 -2.29 12.46
CA LEU A 335 -22.20 -3.53 11.94
C LEU A 335 -23.63 -3.69 12.47
N SER A 336 -24.48 -4.34 11.69
CA SER A 336 -25.81 -4.74 12.13
C SER A 336 -25.71 -5.58 13.43
N VAL A 337 -26.56 -5.26 14.41
CA VAL A 337 -26.68 -5.97 15.69
C VAL A 337 -28.11 -6.51 15.86
N PRO A 338 -28.29 -7.68 16.49
CA PRO A 338 -29.62 -8.24 16.73
C PRO A 338 -30.33 -7.53 17.88
N ASP A 339 -31.67 -7.42 17.80
CA ASP A 339 -32.48 -7.02 18.95
C ASP A 339 -32.40 -8.11 20.03
N THR A 340 -31.89 -7.76 21.21
CA THR A 340 -31.76 -8.67 22.35
C THR A 340 -33.08 -8.94 23.06
N SER A 341 -34.12 -8.15 22.79
CA SER A 341 -35.49 -8.34 23.29
C SER A 341 -36.23 -9.43 22.50
N HIS A 342 -36.00 -9.48 21.19
CA HIS A 342 -36.64 -10.39 20.24
C HIS A 342 -35.60 -11.02 19.32
N LEU A 343 -34.89 -12.03 19.83
CA LEU A 343 -33.86 -12.73 19.06
C LEU A 343 -34.47 -13.50 17.87
N PRO A 344 -33.94 -13.30 16.64
CA PRO A 344 -34.37 -14.08 15.48
C PRO A 344 -33.88 -15.54 15.56
N GLY A 345 -34.40 -16.40 14.69
CA GLY A 345 -33.95 -17.78 14.58
C GLY A 345 -32.46 -17.88 14.28
N LEU A 346 -31.82 -18.99 14.67
CA LEU A 346 -30.36 -19.17 14.61
C LEU A 346 -29.73 -18.87 13.24
N GLN A 347 -30.44 -19.14 12.14
CA GLN A 347 -29.92 -18.91 10.78
C GLN A 347 -29.82 -17.41 10.47
N ASP A 348 -30.85 -16.64 10.82
CA ASP A 348 -30.88 -15.19 10.58
C ASP A 348 -30.02 -14.45 11.61
N LEU A 349 -29.96 -14.95 12.86
CA LEU A 349 -28.99 -14.47 13.84
C LEU A 349 -27.55 -14.64 13.36
N ALA A 350 -27.23 -15.76 12.68
CA ALA A 350 -25.91 -16.01 12.11
C ALA A 350 -25.61 -15.18 10.85
N ARG A 351 -26.61 -14.56 10.22
CA ARG A 351 -26.46 -13.62 9.10
C ARG A 351 -26.24 -12.18 9.54
N CYS A 352 -26.59 -11.84 10.78
CA CYS A 352 -26.32 -10.52 11.35
C CYS A 352 -24.80 -10.28 11.45
N ASP A 353 -24.31 -9.22 10.81
CA ASP A 353 -22.90 -8.93 10.57
C ASP A 353 -22.03 -9.00 11.83
N ALA A 354 -22.46 -8.36 12.93
CA ALA A 354 -21.71 -8.37 14.18
C ALA A 354 -21.58 -9.79 14.77
N VAL A 355 -22.65 -10.60 14.66
CA VAL A 355 -22.65 -12.00 15.10
C VAL A 355 -21.79 -12.86 14.19
N ALA A 356 -21.89 -12.67 12.87
CA ALA A 356 -21.08 -13.39 11.89
C ALA A 356 -19.57 -13.10 12.10
N LEU A 357 -19.21 -11.83 12.34
CA LEU A 357 -17.83 -11.43 12.66
C LEU A 357 -17.37 -12.04 14.00
N PHE A 358 -18.21 -12.00 15.04
CA PHE A 358 -17.90 -12.63 16.32
C PHE A 358 -17.67 -14.14 16.14
N VAL A 359 -18.53 -14.85 15.41
CA VAL A 359 -18.39 -16.30 15.13
C VAL A 359 -17.10 -16.59 14.36
N LYS A 360 -16.72 -15.76 13.38
CA LYS A 360 -15.43 -15.90 12.67
C LYS A 360 -14.24 -15.79 13.64
N HIS A 361 -14.18 -14.73 14.44
CA HIS A 361 -13.06 -14.50 15.36
C HIS A 361 -13.06 -15.46 16.56
N ALA A 362 -14.24 -15.96 16.96
CA ALA A 362 -14.41 -17.02 17.93
C ALA A 362 -13.83 -18.35 17.42
N ARG A 363 -14.13 -18.75 16.17
CA ARG A 363 -13.54 -19.95 15.54
C ARG A 363 -12.02 -19.87 15.38
N ALA A 364 -11.48 -18.68 15.12
CA ALA A 364 -10.03 -18.44 15.12
C ALA A 364 -9.38 -18.57 16.51
N SER A 365 -10.17 -18.44 17.59
CA SER A 365 -9.72 -18.58 18.97
C SER A 365 -9.97 -19.97 19.57
N GLN A 366 -11.09 -20.60 19.19
CA GLN A 366 -11.51 -21.94 19.59
C GLN A 366 -12.16 -22.62 18.37
N ARG A 367 -11.43 -23.54 17.70
CA ARG A 367 -11.87 -24.16 16.43
C ARG A 367 -13.21 -24.88 16.51
N SER A 368 -13.60 -25.38 17.68
CA SER A 368 -14.89 -26.06 17.91
C SER A 368 -16.08 -25.12 18.13
N PHE A 369 -15.88 -23.80 18.13
CA PHE A 369 -16.95 -22.84 18.40
C PHE A 369 -18.04 -22.87 17.31
N LYS A 370 -19.28 -23.08 17.75
CA LYS A 370 -20.49 -23.01 16.93
C LYS A 370 -21.52 -22.12 17.65
N LEU A 371 -22.26 -21.34 16.87
CA LEU A 371 -23.49 -20.70 17.35
C LEU A 371 -24.53 -21.80 17.59
N THR A 372 -25.18 -21.79 18.76
CA THR A 372 -26.19 -22.75 19.19
C THR A 372 -27.27 -22.03 19.98
N GLU A 373 -28.45 -22.63 20.14
CA GLU A 373 -29.57 -22.01 20.87
C GLU A 373 -29.17 -21.59 22.30
N ARG A 374 -28.29 -22.38 22.95
CA ARG A 374 -27.79 -22.11 24.29
C ARG A 374 -26.89 -20.88 24.39
N ASN A 375 -26.14 -20.53 23.33
CA ASN A 375 -25.21 -19.40 23.35
C ASN A 375 -25.66 -18.19 22.51
N ALA A 376 -26.70 -18.34 21.69
CA ALA A 376 -27.26 -17.30 20.83
C ALA A 376 -27.51 -15.97 21.58
N ALA A 377 -28.21 -16.03 22.71
CA ALA A 377 -28.52 -14.85 23.52
C ALA A 377 -27.25 -14.16 24.09
N ALA A 378 -26.24 -14.94 24.51
CA ALA A 378 -24.99 -14.39 25.01
C ALA A 378 -24.16 -13.72 23.90
N VAL A 379 -24.11 -14.31 22.70
CA VAL A 379 -23.43 -13.72 21.54
C VAL A 379 -24.14 -12.46 21.07
N ALA A 380 -25.47 -12.47 20.99
CA ALA A 380 -26.29 -11.30 20.66
C ALA A 380 -26.06 -10.15 21.65
N HIS A 381 -26.10 -10.44 22.97
CA HIS A 381 -25.83 -9.45 24.01
C HIS A 381 -24.42 -8.86 23.91
N ILE A 382 -23.40 -9.67 23.64
CA ILE A 382 -22.03 -9.16 23.40
C ILE A 382 -22.01 -8.21 22.20
N CYS A 383 -22.61 -8.61 21.07
CA CYS A 383 -22.60 -7.79 19.85
C CYS A 383 -23.31 -6.44 20.05
N ALA A 384 -24.47 -6.46 20.73
CA ALA A 384 -25.23 -5.27 21.07
C ALA A 384 -24.51 -4.36 22.09
N GLN A 385 -23.91 -4.90 23.14
CA GLN A 385 -23.17 -4.10 24.14
C GLN A 385 -21.84 -3.54 23.63
N LEU A 386 -21.31 -4.07 22.53
CA LEU A 386 -20.15 -3.54 21.81
C LEU A 386 -20.55 -2.60 20.66
N ASP A 387 -21.81 -2.17 20.62
CA ASP A 387 -22.38 -1.22 19.66
C ASP A 387 -22.11 -1.57 18.18
N GLY A 388 -21.98 -2.86 17.85
CA GLY A 388 -21.65 -3.33 16.50
C GLY A 388 -20.24 -2.94 16.01
N LEU A 389 -19.33 -2.50 16.87
CA LEU A 389 -18.01 -2.02 16.48
C LEU A 389 -17.07 -3.20 16.13
N PRO A 390 -16.55 -3.31 14.89
CA PRO A 390 -15.69 -4.43 14.48
C PRO A 390 -14.48 -4.63 15.40
N LEU A 391 -13.70 -3.58 15.66
CA LEU A 391 -12.53 -3.66 16.53
C LEU A 391 -12.87 -4.13 17.96
N ALA A 392 -14.05 -3.76 18.48
CA ALA A 392 -14.50 -4.20 19.79
C ALA A 392 -14.79 -5.71 19.80
N ILE A 393 -15.49 -6.20 18.77
CA ILE A 393 -15.80 -7.62 18.56
C ILE A 393 -14.51 -8.44 18.37
N GLU A 394 -13.55 -7.92 17.59
CA GLU A 394 -12.24 -8.54 17.39
C GLU A 394 -11.42 -8.67 18.67
N LEU A 395 -11.53 -7.70 19.59
CA LEU A 395 -10.86 -7.73 20.90
C LEU A 395 -11.59 -8.63 21.91
N ALA A 396 -12.92 -8.80 21.78
CA ALA A 396 -13.71 -9.63 22.68
C ALA A 396 -13.58 -11.14 22.40
N ALA A 397 -13.58 -11.56 21.13
CA ALA A 397 -13.55 -12.98 20.77
C ALA A 397 -12.33 -13.78 21.29
N PRO A 398 -11.09 -13.23 21.38
CA PRO A 398 -9.95 -13.92 21.99
C PRO A 398 -10.14 -14.33 23.46
N LEU A 399 -11.04 -13.69 24.20
CA LEU A 399 -11.33 -14.00 25.60
C LEU A 399 -11.96 -15.40 25.75
N LEU A 400 -12.52 -15.98 24.67
CA LEU A 400 -13.03 -17.36 24.65
C LEU A 400 -11.97 -18.43 24.94
N ARG A 401 -10.67 -18.07 24.92
CA ARG A 401 -9.58 -18.98 25.32
C ARG A 401 -9.51 -19.21 26.83
N THR A 402 -10.09 -18.32 27.64
CA THR A 402 -10.02 -18.33 29.10
C THR A 402 -11.37 -18.19 29.80
N MET A 403 -12.44 -17.93 29.04
CA MET A 403 -13.77 -17.61 29.56
C MET A 403 -14.87 -18.24 28.68
N ALA A 404 -15.98 -18.64 29.29
CA ALA A 404 -17.18 -19.00 28.54
C ALA A 404 -17.85 -17.75 27.95
N VAL A 405 -18.61 -17.90 26.86
CA VAL A 405 -19.26 -16.77 26.17
C VAL A 405 -20.25 -16.03 27.08
N GLU A 406 -20.97 -16.76 27.94
CA GLU A 406 -21.87 -16.22 28.94
C GLU A 406 -21.12 -15.36 29.99
N GLN A 407 -19.87 -15.73 30.32
CA GLN A 407 -19.01 -14.97 31.24
C GLN A 407 -18.40 -13.71 30.61
N ILE A 408 -18.27 -13.67 29.28
CA ILE A 408 -17.88 -12.48 28.53
C ILE A 408 -19.08 -11.52 28.46
N ALA A 409 -20.26 -12.00 28.09
CA ALA A 409 -21.49 -11.20 28.05
C ALA A 409 -21.79 -10.48 29.38
N ALA A 410 -21.62 -11.17 30.51
CA ALA A 410 -21.77 -10.57 31.84
C ALA A 410 -20.76 -9.44 32.13
N ARG A 411 -19.50 -9.56 31.65
CA ARG A 411 -18.43 -8.59 31.94
C ARG A 411 -18.32 -7.44 30.94
N VAL A 412 -18.75 -7.63 29.69
CA VAL A 412 -18.82 -6.53 28.69
C VAL A 412 -19.76 -5.41 29.17
N SER A 413 -20.79 -5.77 29.94
CA SER A 413 -21.71 -4.83 30.57
C SER A 413 -21.04 -3.89 31.60
N ASP A 414 -19.83 -4.22 32.09
CA ASP A 414 -19.01 -3.42 33.03
C ASP A 414 -17.96 -2.54 32.30
N ARG A 415 -18.17 -2.35 30.98
CA ARG A 415 -17.67 -1.36 29.99
C ARG A 415 -16.20 -0.94 29.89
N ALA A 416 -15.35 -1.00 30.93
CA ALA A 416 -14.02 -0.38 30.89
C ALA A 416 -12.82 -1.33 31.04
N GLY A 417 -12.91 -2.37 31.88
CA GLY A 417 -11.72 -3.17 32.23
C GLY A 417 -11.30 -4.23 31.20
N LEU A 418 -12.26 -4.80 30.47
CA LEU A 418 -12.11 -6.11 29.82
C LEU A 418 -11.29 -6.10 28.51
N LEU A 419 -11.35 -5.01 27.74
CA LEU A 419 -10.80 -4.94 26.36
C LEU A 419 -9.46 -4.17 26.27
N THR A 420 -8.68 -4.24 27.36
CA THR A 420 -7.40 -3.53 27.56
C THR A 420 -6.18 -4.26 27.01
N HIS A 421 -6.33 -5.48 26.47
CA HIS A 421 -5.23 -6.36 26.08
C HIS A 421 -5.28 -6.71 24.59
N GLY A 422 -4.49 -6.02 23.78
CA GLY A 422 -4.44 -6.18 22.32
C GLY A 422 -3.69 -7.38 21.77
N LYS A 423 -3.93 -7.64 20.48
CA LYS A 423 -3.20 -8.62 19.68
C LYS A 423 -1.73 -8.21 19.52
N ARG A 424 -0.80 -9.07 19.96
CA ARG A 424 0.65 -8.92 19.68
C ARG A 424 0.84 -8.97 18.15
N GLY A 425 1.29 -7.85 17.57
CA GLY A 425 1.50 -7.70 16.13
C GLY A 425 0.60 -6.66 15.43
N ALA A 426 -0.45 -6.15 16.08
CA ALA A 426 -1.18 -4.99 15.53
C ALA A 426 -0.32 -3.70 15.60
N PRO A 427 -0.48 -2.77 14.64
CA PRO A 427 0.06 -1.41 14.74
C PRO A 427 -0.28 -0.80 16.10
N ALA A 428 0.61 0.01 16.68
CA ALA A 428 0.41 0.57 18.03
C ALA A 428 -0.96 1.24 18.19
N ARG A 429 -1.40 1.90 17.12
CA ARG A 429 -2.69 2.58 16.95
C ARG A 429 -3.96 1.72 17.00
N GLN A 430 -3.84 0.40 16.96
CA GLN A 430 -4.96 -0.56 16.99
C GLN A 430 -4.92 -1.49 18.22
N ARG A 431 -4.00 -1.25 19.18
CA ARG A 431 -3.75 -2.22 20.26
C ARG A 431 -4.79 -2.25 21.38
N THR A 432 -5.57 -1.19 21.61
CA THR A 432 -6.71 -1.26 22.55
C THR A 432 -7.83 -0.34 22.11
N LEU A 433 -9.06 -0.68 22.50
CA LEU A 433 -10.22 0.21 22.39
C LEU A 433 -9.96 1.54 23.10
N ASN A 434 -9.31 1.48 24.27
CA ASN A 434 -8.89 2.66 25.03
C ASN A 434 -7.91 3.53 24.23
N TRP A 435 -7.00 2.95 23.43
CA TRP A 435 -6.10 3.71 22.55
C TRP A 435 -6.89 4.44 21.46
N CYS A 436 -7.86 3.79 20.82
CA CYS A 436 -8.69 4.45 19.81
C CYS A 436 -9.53 5.61 20.41
N ILE A 437 -9.98 5.48 21.66
CA ILE A 437 -10.71 6.54 22.38
C ILE A 437 -9.75 7.65 22.82
N SER A 438 -8.66 7.33 23.51
CA SER A 438 -7.64 8.30 23.96
C SER A 438 -7.04 9.08 22.79
N TRP A 439 -6.68 8.42 21.68
CA TRP A 439 -6.15 9.12 20.51
C TRP A 439 -7.19 10.00 19.80
N SER A 440 -8.49 9.69 19.91
CA SER A 440 -9.54 10.62 19.47
C SER A 440 -9.60 11.86 20.37
N TYR A 441 -9.55 11.64 21.68
CA TYR A 441 -9.61 12.70 22.70
C TYR A 441 -8.37 13.61 22.70
N GLU A 442 -7.17 13.05 22.52
CA GLU A 442 -5.90 13.78 22.44
C GLU A 442 -5.83 14.72 21.23
N ARG A 443 -6.62 14.44 20.18
CA ARG A 443 -6.71 15.27 18.97
C ARG A 443 -7.82 16.33 19.02
N CYS A 444 -8.75 16.23 19.96
CA CYS A 444 -9.72 17.29 20.22
C CYS A 444 -9.02 18.55 20.76
N THR A 445 -9.54 19.72 20.38
CA THR A 445 -9.14 21.01 20.95
C THR A 445 -9.41 21.04 22.47
N PRO A 446 -8.74 21.93 23.24
CA PRO A 446 -9.01 22.05 24.69
C PRO A 446 -10.47 22.38 25.04
N ALA A 447 -11.21 23.03 24.14
CA ALA A 447 -12.64 23.33 24.32
C ALA A 447 -13.50 22.08 24.14
N GLU A 448 -13.22 21.27 23.12
CA GLU A 448 -13.89 19.99 22.89
C GLU A 448 -13.58 18.99 24.00
N GLN A 449 -12.33 18.85 24.43
CA GLN A 449 -11.97 18.00 25.58
C GLN A 449 -12.76 18.36 26.84
N GLN A 450 -12.97 19.66 27.11
CA GLN A 450 -13.84 20.11 28.21
C GLN A 450 -15.32 19.78 27.99
N LEU A 451 -15.82 19.80 26.75
CA LEU A 451 -17.17 19.35 26.44
C LEU A 451 -17.31 17.83 26.68
N TRP A 452 -16.38 17.02 26.18
CA TRP A 452 -16.32 15.58 26.44
C TRP A 452 -16.31 15.26 27.95
N ALA A 453 -15.50 15.97 28.74
CA ALA A 453 -15.44 15.81 30.19
C ALA A 453 -16.70 16.26 30.94
N ARG A 454 -17.54 17.12 30.34
CA ARG A 454 -18.86 17.49 30.88
C ARG A 454 -19.94 16.49 30.46
N LEU A 455 -19.85 15.95 29.24
CA LEU A 455 -20.79 14.96 28.70
C LEU A 455 -20.61 13.58 29.34
N SER A 456 -19.39 13.20 29.74
CA SER A 456 -19.10 11.91 30.39
C SER A 456 -19.74 11.71 31.77
N VAL A 457 -20.39 12.74 32.33
CA VAL A 457 -21.16 12.67 33.59
C VAL A 457 -22.57 12.12 33.37
N PHE A 458 -23.09 12.13 32.13
CA PHE A 458 -24.42 11.58 31.80
C PHE A 458 -24.33 10.06 31.59
N ALA A 459 -25.04 9.29 32.42
CA ALA A 459 -24.98 7.83 32.44
C ALA A 459 -25.81 7.13 31.33
N VAL A 460 -26.50 7.89 30.47
CA VAL A 460 -27.40 7.38 29.42
C VAL A 460 -27.17 8.18 28.14
N ALA A 461 -27.33 7.53 26.98
CA ALA A 461 -27.21 8.16 25.67
C ALA A 461 -28.12 9.40 25.57
N LEU A 462 -27.52 10.52 25.18
CA LEU A 462 -28.25 11.74 24.88
C LEU A 462 -28.99 11.56 23.56
N SER A 463 -30.33 11.50 23.60
CA SER A 463 -31.14 11.57 22.40
C SER A 463 -30.95 12.95 21.76
N GLN A 464 -30.46 12.96 20.52
CA GLN A 464 -30.32 14.19 19.75
C GLN A 464 -31.71 14.71 19.36
N THR A 465 -32.29 15.58 20.17
CA THR A 465 -33.35 16.48 19.71
C THR A 465 -32.71 17.69 19.03
N PRO A 466 -33.08 18.02 17.77
CA PRO A 466 -32.52 19.19 17.09
C PRO A 466 -32.89 20.45 17.87
N PHE A 467 -31.90 21.28 18.16
CA PHE A 467 -32.06 22.51 18.96
C PHE A 467 -32.71 23.62 18.10
N ASN A 468 -34.01 23.49 17.82
CA ASN A 468 -34.77 24.55 17.17
C ASN A 468 -34.88 25.75 18.11
N GLY A 469 -34.21 26.85 17.73
CA GLY A 469 -34.05 28.05 18.54
C GLY A 469 -35.32 28.91 18.64
N SER A 470 -36.39 28.41 19.28
CA SER A 470 -37.58 29.23 19.57
C SER A 470 -38.52 28.65 20.65
N ALA A 471 -38.01 28.27 21.83
CA ALA A 471 -38.87 28.05 23.01
C ALA A 471 -38.23 28.48 24.33
N ARG A 472 -38.84 29.47 25.02
CA ARG A 472 -38.63 29.69 26.47
C ARG A 472 -39.39 28.63 27.26
N GLN A 473 -38.91 27.39 27.28
CA GLN A 473 -39.37 26.39 28.24
C GLN A 473 -38.38 26.29 29.41
N ARG A 474 -38.92 26.28 30.63
CA ARG A 474 -38.15 26.23 31.87
C ARG A 474 -37.52 24.84 31.98
N CYS A 475 -36.22 24.77 32.32
CA CYS A 475 -35.60 23.49 32.67
C CYS A 475 -36.41 22.81 33.80
N PRO A 476 -36.73 21.52 33.70
CA PRO A 476 -37.27 20.77 34.82
C PRO A 476 -36.20 20.68 35.91
N THR A 477 -36.52 21.12 37.11
CA THR A 477 -35.69 20.89 38.30
C THR A 477 -35.77 19.41 38.69
N MET A 478 -34.91 18.56 38.11
CA MET A 478 -34.74 17.18 38.58
C MET A 478 -34.02 17.19 39.94
N SER A 479 -34.81 17.06 41.01
CA SER A 479 -34.31 16.89 42.38
C SER A 479 -33.73 15.48 42.58
N TYR A 480 -32.41 15.34 42.54
CA TYR A 480 -31.75 14.08 42.86
C TYR A 480 -31.54 13.93 44.37
N SER A 481 -32.27 13.01 45.00
CA SER A 481 -32.02 12.64 46.40
C SER A 481 -30.75 11.78 46.48
N ARG A 482 -29.76 12.22 47.27
CA ARG A 482 -28.53 11.44 47.49
C ARG A 482 -28.85 10.19 48.30
N ARG A 483 -28.74 9.01 47.69
CA ARG A 483 -28.61 7.73 48.41
C ARG A 483 -27.20 7.19 48.19
N CYS A 484 -26.25 7.66 49.00
CA CYS A 484 -24.87 7.17 48.97
C CYS A 484 -24.82 5.73 49.49
N VAL A 485 -24.32 4.80 48.66
CA VAL A 485 -23.95 3.45 49.09
C VAL A 485 -22.60 3.53 49.82
N PRO A 486 -22.48 3.07 51.08
CA PRO A 486 -21.23 3.17 51.82
C PRO A 486 -20.26 2.03 51.47
N SER A 487 -19.14 2.34 50.84
CA SER A 487 -18.01 1.42 50.73
C SER A 487 -17.28 1.32 52.07
N ARG A 488 -17.25 0.11 52.65
CA ARG A 488 -16.43 -0.20 53.83
C ARG A 488 -14.97 -0.37 53.42
N THR A 489 -14.09 0.51 53.89
CA THR A 489 -12.67 0.20 54.18
C THR A 489 -12.12 1.14 55.27
N ASN A 490 -11.04 0.71 55.93
CA ASN A 490 -10.65 1.16 57.27
C ASN A 490 -9.92 2.52 57.34
N ARG A 491 -9.95 3.13 58.55
CA ARG A 491 -8.97 4.15 59.03
C ARG A 491 -7.55 3.55 58.94
N SER A 492 -6.45 4.27 58.69
CA SER A 492 -6.12 5.70 58.84
C SER A 492 -5.32 6.23 57.61
N SER A 493 -4.67 7.42 57.53
CA SER A 493 -4.29 8.44 58.52
C SER A 493 -4.16 9.86 57.91
N SER A 494 -4.08 10.87 58.80
CA SER A 494 -3.53 12.24 58.65
C SER A 494 -2.92 12.73 57.31
N ALA A 495 -3.57 13.73 56.68
CA ALA A 495 -2.99 14.94 56.05
C ALA A 495 -4.11 15.79 55.36
N PRO A 496 -3.91 17.07 54.99
CA PRO A 496 -4.97 18.09 55.09
C PRO A 496 -5.86 18.26 53.84
N ARG A 497 -7.08 18.79 54.08
CA ARG A 497 -8.02 19.18 53.03
C ARG A 497 -7.63 20.51 52.36
N PRO A 498 -7.52 20.60 51.03
CA PRO A 498 -7.70 21.87 50.34
C PRO A 498 -9.19 22.21 50.23
N LYS A 499 -9.55 23.46 50.53
CA LYS A 499 -10.88 24.01 50.22
C LYS A 499 -10.86 24.50 48.77
N THR A 500 -11.69 23.96 47.91
CA THR A 500 -12.02 24.57 46.61
C THR A 500 -13.48 25.01 46.62
N CYS A 501 -13.69 26.33 46.68
CA CYS A 501 -15.01 26.91 46.46
C CYS A 501 -15.37 26.82 44.97
N CYS A 502 -16.50 26.19 44.65
CA CYS A 502 -17.10 26.33 43.33
C CYS A 502 -17.71 27.73 43.20
N VAL A 503 -16.95 28.68 42.64
CA VAL A 503 -17.49 29.98 42.24
C VAL A 503 -18.20 29.82 40.90
N PHE A 504 -19.53 29.78 40.93
CA PHE A 504 -20.35 29.90 39.72
C PHE A 504 -20.35 31.36 39.26
N GLY A 505 -19.39 31.71 38.38
CA GLY A 505 -19.36 33.00 37.70
C GLY A 505 -20.27 33.00 36.49
N SER A 506 -21.38 33.75 36.56
CA SER A 506 -22.27 33.99 35.42
C SER A 506 -21.59 34.80 34.32
N TRP A 507 -21.53 34.28 33.09
CA TRP A 507 -21.25 35.08 31.89
C TRP A 507 -22.45 34.97 30.93
N GLN A 508 -23.28 36.02 30.93
CA GLN A 508 -24.31 36.25 29.92
C GLN A 508 -23.83 37.34 28.97
N ARG A 509 -23.82 37.04 27.66
CA ARG A 509 -23.85 37.99 26.53
C ARG A 509 -22.61 38.91 26.37
N CYS A 510 -22.33 39.48 25.19
CA CYS A 510 -23.04 39.44 23.90
C CYS A 510 -22.02 39.25 22.76
N VAL A 511 -22.43 38.57 21.70
CA VAL A 511 -21.87 38.80 20.35
C VAL A 511 -22.44 40.12 19.85
N ASN A 512 -21.64 40.96 19.19
CA ASN A 512 -22.13 41.98 18.27
C ASN A 512 -21.11 42.22 17.15
N LEU A 513 -21.65 42.44 15.95
CA LEU A 513 -20.93 42.85 14.75
C LEU A 513 -20.66 44.36 14.74
N ASP A 514 -19.90 44.76 13.71
CA ASP A 514 -19.77 46.09 13.10
C ASP A 514 -18.54 46.94 13.42
N THR A 515 -18.19 47.75 12.41
CA THR A 515 -16.86 48.30 12.13
C THR A 515 -16.79 49.82 12.46
N PRO A 516 -15.91 50.67 11.86
CA PRO A 516 -14.79 51.25 12.62
C PRO A 516 -14.81 52.79 12.76
N SER A 517 -14.16 53.35 13.79
CA SER A 517 -13.57 54.72 13.70
C SER A 517 -12.69 55.17 14.90
N SER A 518 -11.57 55.82 14.54
CA SER A 518 -10.91 56.99 15.19
C SER A 518 -10.59 57.07 16.71
N ALA A 519 -9.29 56.99 16.99
CA ALA A 519 -8.45 58.00 17.68
C ALA A 519 -8.81 58.58 19.09
N CYS A 520 -7.93 58.35 20.08
CA CYS A 520 -6.96 59.34 20.63
C CYS A 520 -6.33 58.92 21.98
N LYS A 521 -4.99 59.06 22.12
CA LYS A 521 -4.20 59.49 23.32
C LYS A 521 -4.40 58.71 24.66
N SER A 522 -3.44 58.52 25.57
CA SER A 522 -2.01 58.87 25.67
C SER A 522 -1.34 58.08 26.80
N LYS A 523 -0.02 57.86 26.69
CA LYS A 523 0.94 57.39 27.72
C LYS A 523 1.14 58.45 28.86
N PRO A 524 2.01 58.25 29.88
CA PRO A 524 2.62 57.02 30.49
C PRO A 524 2.67 57.04 32.06
N SER A 525 3.18 55.97 32.68
CA SER A 525 4.13 56.09 33.82
C SER A 525 4.98 54.81 34.02
N CYS A 526 6.24 54.98 34.43
CA CYS A 526 7.20 53.90 34.71
C CYS A 526 7.63 53.95 36.18
N THR A 527 7.94 52.80 36.81
CA THR A 527 8.94 52.74 37.89
C THR A 527 9.51 51.33 38.15
N ALA A 528 10.83 51.26 38.40
CA ALA A 528 11.64 50.30 39.19
C ALA A 528 11.36 48.76 39.12
N ALA A 529 12.30 47.81 38.92
CA ALA A 529 13.69 47.63 39.43
C ALA A 529 13.72 47.37 40.97
N THR A 530 14.48 46.45 41.58
CA THR A 530 15.71 45.69 41.25
C THR A 530 15.85 44.45 42.20
N LEU A 531 16.93 43.65 42.05
CA LEU A 531 17.60 42.73 43.01
C LEU A 531 17.30 41.22 42.87
N ILE A 532 18.22 40.26 43.06
CA ILE A 532 19.68 40.02 42.82
C ILE A 532 20.01 38.66 43.48
N GLY A 533 20.97 37.89 42.93
CA GLY A 533 21.66 36.75 43.60
C GLY A 533 21.45 35.38 42.92
N THR A 534 22.37 34.75 42.15
CA THR A 534 23.76 34.25 42.43
C THR A 534 23.86 33.31 43.64
N ALA A 535 24.46 32.12 43.62
CA ALA A 535 25.12 31.26 42.60
C ALA A 535 24.91 29.78 43.06
N SER A 536 25.31 28.69 42.39
CA SER A 536 26.69 28.27 42.02
C SER A 536 26.73 26.94 41.23
N SER A 537 27.89 26.59 40.67
CA SER A 537 28.23 25.35 39.95
C SER A 537 29.46 24.69 40.67
N PRO A 538 30.26 23.71 40.16
CA PRO A 538 30.15 22.80 38.99
C PRO A 538 30.62 21.32 39.27
N ARG A 539 30.58 20.42 38.26
CA ARG A 539 31.65 19.40 37.99
C ARG A 539 31.51 18.62 36.64
N LYS A 540 32.32 19.07 35.66
CA LYS A 540 33.15 18.40 34.62
C LYS A 540 33.37 16.85 34.65
N PRO A 541 34.03 16.21 33.62
CA PRO A 541 34.12 16.47 32.15
C PRO A 541 34.30 15.21 31.23
N ALA A 542 34.68 15.45 29.95
CA ALA A 542 35.60 14.67 29.06
C ALA A 542 35.03 13.67 28.01
N ARG A 543 35.66 13.44 26.83
CA ARG A 543 36.51 14.26 25.91
C ARG A 543 36.79 13.47 24.60
N ASN A 544 37.02 14.17 23.47
CA ASN A 544 37.72 13.85 22.19
C ASN A 544 36.96 14.55 21.04
N GLY A 545 37.51 15.33 20.10
CA GLY A 545 38.88 15.48 19.57
C GLY A 545 38.99 14.71 18.24
N LEU A 546 39.32 15.25 17.05
CA LEU A 546 39.94 16.50 16.59
C LEU A 546 39.24 16.99 15.28
N ALA A 547 38.96 18.29 15.07
CA ALA A 547 39.81 19.33 14.47
C ALA A 547 40.21 19.13 12.99
N ASN A 548 39.71 19.99 12.09
CA ASN A 548 40.60 20.78 11.24
C ASN A 548 39.96 22.11 10.78
N ILE A 549 40.80 23.10 10.48
CA ILE A 549 40.44 24.50 10.20
C ILE A 549 40.82 24.82 8.75
N ASN A 550 39.99 25.56 8.02
CA ASN A 550 40.49 26.65 7.17
C ASN A 550 39.41 27.67 6.83
N SER A 551 39.78 28.93 6.98
CA SER A 551 38.95 30.11 6.81
C SER A 551 39.48 30.99 5.68
N THR A 552 38.60 31.50 4.82
CA THR A 552 38.65 32.87 4.25
C THR A 552 37.49 33.08 3.28
N GLY A 553 37.01 34.33 3.11
CA GLY A 553 36.05 34.68 2.06
C GLY A 553 34.78 35.43 2.47
N PHE A 554 34.86 36.43 3.36
CA PHE A 554 33.78 37.41 3.50
C PHE A 554 33.88 38.47 2.38
N THR A 555 32.81 38.65 1.60
CA THR A 555 32.51 39.90 0.87
C THR A 555 31.13 40.39 1.29
N ALA A 556 30.92 41.71 1.25
CA ALA A 556 29.92 42.37 2.08
C ALA A 556 28.66 42.85 1.34
N CYS A 557 27.57 42.92 2.12
CA CYS A 557 26.39 43.79 2.03
C CYS A 557 26.12 44.62 0.75
N ASP A 558 24.85 44.61 0.31
CA ASP A 558 24.03 45.82 0.47
C ASP A 558 22.51 45.54 0.44
N GLY A 559 21.71 46.42 1.06
CA GLY A 559 20.24 46.31 1.09
C GLY A 559 19.59 46.76 2.40
N ARG A 560 19.22 48.05 2.52
CA ARG A 560 18.55 48.63 3.70
C ARG A 560 17.06 48.87 3.45
N CYS A 561 16.22 48.47 4.41
CA CYS A 561 14.79 48.82 4.42
C CYS A 561 14.58 50.31 4.79
N PRO A 562 13.80 51.11 4.03
CA PRO A 562 13.87 52.57 4.07
C PRO A 562 12.82 53.29 4.96
N THR A 563 12.52 52.82 6.18
CA THR A 563 11.46 53.46 7.01
C THR A 563 11.70 53.67 8.51
N CYS A 564 12.79 53.18 9.13
CA CYS A 564 13.14 53.61 10.50
C CYS A 564 14.63 53.48 10.83
N LYS A 565 15.26 54.57 11.30
CA LYS A 565 16.68 54.63 11.71
C LYS A 565 16.84 54.56 13.23
N LYS A 566 17.12 53.38 13.80
CA LYS A 566 18.03 53.20 14.97
C LYS A 566 18.44 51.73 15.17
N ARG A 567 19.57 51.52 15.85
CA ARG A 567 20.44 50.33 15.75
C ARG A 567 19.99 49.11 16.58
N CYS A 568 20.46 47.94 16.15
CA CYS A 568 20.38 46.65 16.80
C CYS A 568 20.80 46.64 18.29
N ARG A 569 20.30 45.66 19.04
CA ARG A 569 21.17 44.64 19.66
C ARG A 569 20.42 43.33 19.92
N LEU A 570 21.13 42.22 19.75
CA LEU A 570 20.66 40.89 20.10
C LEU A 570 20.42 40.75 21.61
N ARG A 571 19.40 39.99 21.99
CA ARG A 571 19.60 38.67 22.60
C ARG A 571 18.60 37.69 22.00
#